data_AF-A0A1F3GHZ6-F1
#
_entry.id   AF-A0A1F3GHZ6-F1
#
_cell.length_a   1.000
_cell.length_b   1.000
_cell.length_c   1.000
_cell.angle_alpha   90.00
_cell.angle_beta   90.00
_cell.angle_gamma   90.00
#
_symmetry.space_group_name_H-M   'P 1'
#
loop_
_entity.id
_entity.type
_entity.pdbx_description
1 polymer ?
#
loop_
_entity_poly.entity_id
_entity_poly.type
_entity_poly.pdbx_seq_one_letter_code
_entity_poly.pdbx_strand_id
1 'polypeptide(L)'
;MKGKVLAILVIMISITGISRSKTILPTSDFTANFCRFPFAWNHIKEKSLFNEKGLSIALIGEDISKLETKVKETKFYASGSNVSAFSFDAIINSYPDQKGIDIIVVAQEIKESDYKSFLNFIEQNNRISVILSAYYGSMDPERDYSNWRNFVKLASDAGCIITGSHGDMYQLGDISFWESVPVDIFAVLGRKIDGFQPMMPDFKLKTNLESSAFTVGAAVALIKASNPQLNNIELKQFLRERGRQVYWSLINIPEGKDGIKLMLPHFEKDYLGKYEDSMIEKIKREAFSASTLDMVSLLGITNKGYGSWCMDVLDITELNKKATGKGMTVAILDHTFNKNNPSLEERITSPVSLIEGEPALSEVSDHGTYMAEDLVMVAPGVKIMPIVIAGGSFNGDPGLMIKAIKYAVENGADIISCSQPAIKGDQTALDSAIGYAISRGVSVVYINYKGGNKDVIVPGIVEFDAFNKNEERVNIVGTNFYSRETPITWGVSHSAPIISGVIAIIKEAKPGITPNEITQLLLKAANQRPYRMLVGQDL
;
A
#
# COMPACT_ATOMS: atom_id res chain seq x y z
N MET A 1 -0.58 9.90 42.58
CA MET A 1 0.68 10.56 42.18
C MET A 1 1.65 9.49 41.71
N LYS A 2 2.15 9.61 40.46
CA LYS A 2 3.05 8.69 39.72
C LYS A 2 2.34 7.40 39.23
N GLY A 3 2.27 7.08 37.94
CA GLY A 3 2.94 7.62 36.76
C GLY A 3 3.32 6.44 35.85
N LYS A 4 2.56 6.29 34.77
CA LYS A 4 2.74 5.43 33.58
C LYS A 4 4.10 4.68 33.49
N VAL A 5 4.07 3.36 33.59
CA VAL A 5 5.15 2.50 33.09
C VAL A 5 4.82 2.14 31.64
N LEU A 6 5.65 2.70 30.77
CA LEU A 6 5.71 2.51 29.33
C LEU A 6 6.00 1.04 29.00
N ALA A 7 5.19 0.44 28.15
CA ALA A 7 5.44 -0.89 27.59
C ALA A 7 6.57 -0.80 26.53
N ILE A 8 7.81 -0.79 26.99
CA ILE A 8 8.99 -1.10 26.17
C ILE A 8 9.14 -2.63 26.20
N LEU A 9 8.75 -3.31 25.12
CA LEU A 9 9.10 -4.73 24.95
C LEU A 9 10.49 -4.84 24.32
N VAL A 10 11.40 -5.29 25.18
CA VAL A 10 12.84 -5.56 25.08
C VAL A 10 13.30 -6.19 23.76
N ILE A 11 14.25 -5.50 23.11
CA ILE A 11 15.19 -6.01 22.11
C ILE A 11 16.40 -6.61 22.86
N MET A 12 16.64 -7.92 22.75
CA MET A 12 17.92 -8.53 23.14
C MET A 12 18.83 -8.57 21.91
N ILE A 13 19.83 -7.69 21.84
CA ILE A 13 20.93 -7.75 20.87
C ILE A 13 22.22 -8.10 21.62
N SER A 14 22.84 -9.20 21.21
CA SER A 14 24.19 -9.61 21.58
C SER A 14 25.21 -8.55 21.14
N ILE A 15 26.03 -8.11 22.09
CA ILE A 15 27.08 -7.09 21.95
C ILE A 15 28.31 -7.72 21.31
N THR A 16 28.87 -7.09 20.26
CA THR A 16 30.27 -6.59 20.18
C THR A 16 30.55 -6.07 18.76
N GLY A 17 31.08 -4.84 18.65
CA GLY A 17 31.77 -4.34 17.45
C GLY A 17 31.27 -3.00 16.89
N ILE A 18 31.97 -1.92 17.26
CA ILE A 18 32.07 -0.59 16.63
C ILE A 18 30.78 0.24 16.44
N SER A 19 30.75 1.36 17.17
CA SER A 19 29.75 2.44 17.20
C SER A 19 29.45 3.05 15.83
N ARG A 20 28.21 2.88 15.33
CA ARG A 20 27.48 3.83 14.46
C ARG A 20 25.99 3.78 14.79
N SER A 21 25.35 4.95 14.89
CA SER A 21 23.93 5.12 15.25
C SER A 21 23.03 4.25 14.38
N LYS A 22 22.29 3.29 14.97
CA LYS A 22 21.37 2.43 14.22
C LYS A 22 20.08 3.20 13.91
N THR A 23 19.78 3.37 12.62
CA THR A 23 18.47 3.84 12.16
C THR A 23 17.50 2.66 12.10
N ILE A 24 16.44 2.75 12.90
CA ILE A 24 15.34 1.80 12.99
C ILE A 24 14.18 2.33 12.14
N LEU A 25 13.62 1.46 11.31
CA LEU A 25 12.35 1.70 10.64
C LEU A 25 11.27 1.01 11.48
N PRO A 26 10.22 1.70 11.93
CA PRO A 26 9.10 1.00 12.53
C PRO A 26 8.55 -0.01 11.54
N THR A 27 8.25 -1.20 12.06
CA THR A 27 7.65 -2.28 11.28
C THR A 27 6.29 -1.91 10.70
N SER A 28 6.03 -2.55 9.56
CA SER A 28 4.72 -2.98 9.03
C SER A 28 3.77 -2.01 8.34
N ASP A 29 3.89 -0.70 8.48
CA ASP A 29 2.78 0.16 7.99
C ASP A 29 2.98 0.77 6.59
N PHE A 30 4.04 0.35 5.89
CA PHE A 30 4.28 0.77 4.52
C PHE A 30 4.56 -0.42 3.59
N THR A 31 3.51 -1.19 3.30
CA THR A 31 3.44 -1.97 2.06
C THR A 31 2.46 -1.28 1.16
N ALA A 32 2.93 -0.22 0.52
CA ALA A 32 2.13 0.42 -0.49
C ALA A 32 2.42 -0.27 -1.83
N ASN A 33 1.55 -1.21 -2.19
CA ASN A 33 1.58 -1.90 -3.47
C ASN A 33 1.05 -0.96 -4.54
N PHE A 34 1.91 -0.06 -4.98
CA PHE A 34 1.53 1.00 -5.91
C PHE A 34 1.52 0.57 -7.39
N CYS A 35 1.69 -0.71 -7.68
CA CYS A 35 2.01 -1.16 -9.02
C CYS A 35 0.97 -2.11 -9.59
N ARG A 36 -0.23 -1.61 -9.94
CA ARG A 36 -1.21 -2.38 -10.74
C ARG A 36 -0.82 -2.43 -12.22
N PHE A 37 0.35 -2.98 -12.49
CA PHE A 37 0.90 -3.14 -13.84
C PHE A 37 -0.07 -3.76 -14.84
N PRO A 38 -0.77 -4.88 -14.54
CA PRO A 38 -1.65 -5.48 -15.54
C PRO A 38 -2.84 -4.57 -15.91
N PHE A 39 -3.30 -3.72 -14.98
CA PHE A 39 -4.43 -2.81 -15.20
C PHE A 39 -3.98 -1.67 -16.11
N ALA A 40 -2.84 -1.08 -15.78
CA ALA A 40 -2.22 -0.05 -16.59
C ALA A 40 -1.90 -0.55 -18.02
N TRP A 41 -1.37 -1.78 -18.16
CA TRP A 41 -1.16 -2.40 -19.47
C TRP A 41 -2.44 -2.59 -20.27
N ASN A 42 -3.52 -3.06 -19.65
CA ASN A 42 -4.82 -3.21 -20.33
C ASN A 42 -5.38 -1.87 -20.76
N HIS A 43 -5.35 -0.85 -19.89
CA HIS A 43 -5.84 0.48 -20.18
C HIS A 43 -5.13 1.12 -21.39
N ILE A 44 -3.81 0.97 -21.47
CA ILE A 44 -3.02 1.52 -22.59
C ILE A 44 -3.31 0.77 -23.90
N LYS A 45 -3.54 -0.55 -23.84
CA LYS A 45 -3.94 -1.35 -25.02
C LYS A 45 -5.30 -0.91 -25.57
N GLU A 46 -6.29 -0.72 -24.71
CA GLU A 46 -7.64 -0.28 -25.11
C GLU A 46 -7.62 1.07 -25.83
N LYS A 47 -6.74 1.98 -25.41
CA LYS A 47 -6.57 3.30 -26.06
C LYS A 47 -5.81 3.27 -27.38
N SER A 48 -5.39 2.10 -27.88
CA SER A 48 -4.56 1.95 -29.08
C SER A 48 -3.27 2.79 -29.07
N LEU A 49 -2.78 3.16 -27.88
CA LEU A 49 -1.54 3.93 -27.70
C LEU A 49 -0.29 3.03 -27.74
N PHE A 50 -0.46 1.74 -28.05
CA PHE A 50 0.57 0.72 -27.96
C PHE A 50 1.11 0.33 -29.34
N ASN A 51 2.44 0.22 -29.46
CA ASN A 51 3.08 -0.34 -30.64
C ASN A 51 3.04 -1.87 -30.58
N GLU A 52 2.48 -2.54 -31.59
CA GLU A 52 2.21 -3.99 -31.60
C GLU A 52 3.44 -4.88 -31.30
N LYS A 53 4.66 -4.38 -31.53
CA LYS A 53 5.90 -5.13 -31.27
C LYS A 53 6.36 -5.14 -29.80
N GLY A 54 5.80 -4.28 -28.95
CA GLY A 54 6.24 -4.08 -27.57
C GLY A 54 7.66 -3.52 -27.45
N LEU A 55 8.06 -3.13 -26.23
CA LEU A 55 9.42 -2.68 -25.93
C LEU A 55 10.32 -3.85 -25.54
N SER A 56 11.62 -3.73 -25.78
CA SER A 56 12.62 -4.72 -25.38
C SER A 56 13.36 -4.28 -24.11
N ILE A 57 13.36 -5.15 -23.10
CA ILE A 57 14.01 -4.97 -21.80
C ILE A 57 15.16 -5.97 -21.68
N ALA A 58 16.37 -5.46 -21.51
CA ALA A 58 17.57 -6.25 -21.25
C ALA A 58 17.92 -6.21 -19.75
N LEU A 59 17.94 -7.37 -19.11
CA LEU A 59 18.47 -7.52 -17.75
C LEU A 59 19.96 -7.85 -17.86
N ILE A 60 20.83 -7.07 -17.21
CA ILE A 60 22.29 -7.24 -17.31
C ILE A 60 22.90 -7.62 -15.98
N GLY A 61 23.80 -8.61 -15.99
CA GLY A 61 24.54 -9.08 -14.82
C GLY A 61 25.66 -10.05 -15.21
N GLU A 62 26.46 -10.51 -14.25
CA GLU A 62 27.58 -11.42 -14.58
C GLU A 62 27.12 -12.84 -14.87
N ASP A 63 26.10 -13.31 -14.14
CA ASP A 63 25.60 -14.67 -14.21
C ASP A 63 24.18 -14.71 -14.79
N ILE A 64 24.08 -14.99 -16.09
CA ILE A 64 22.82 -15.03 -16.83
C ILE A 64 21.86 -16.07 -16.24
N SER A 65 22.37 -17.19 -15.72
CA SER A 65 21.53 -18.26 -15.17
C SER A 65 20.72 -17.80 -13.95
N LYS A 66 21.29 -16.88 -13.16
CA LYS A 66 20.62 -16.27 -11.99
C LYS A 66 19.55 -15.25 -12.38
N LEU A 67 19.55 -14.77 -13.64
CA LEU A 67 18.58 -13.79 -14.11
C LEU A 67 17.31 -14.41 -14.69
N GLU A 68 17.27 -15.71 -14.96
CA GLU A 68 16.09 -16.36 -15.58
C GLU A 68 14.80 -16.15 -14.77
N THR A 69 14.87 -16.26 -13.45
CA THR A 69 13.73 -15.99 -12.56
C THR A 69 13.32 -14.52 -12.63
N LYS A 70 14.28 -13.61 -12.73
CA LYS A 70 14.04 -12.17 -12.84
C LYS A 70 13.47 -11.75 -14.19
N VAL A 71 13.80 -12.47 -15.27
CA VAL A 71 13.16 -12.32 -16.58
C VAL A 71 11.67 -12.63 -16.47
N LYS A 72 11.30 -13.75 -15.82
CA LYS A 72 9.89 -14.12 -15.62
C LYS A 72 9.13 -13.10 -14.77
N GLU A 73 9.73 -12.63 -13.67
CA GLU A 73 9.15 -11.60 -12.80
C GLU A 73 8.96 -10.27 -13.54
N THR A 74 9.98 -9.79 -14.25
CA THR A 74 9.89 -8.56 -15.05
C THR A 74 8.84 -8.69 -16.15
N LYS A 75 8.75 -9.84 -16.82
CA LYS A 75 7.74 -10.11 -17.86
C LYS A 75 6.31 -10.12 -17.28
N PHE A 76 6.12 -10.53 -16.03
CA PHE A 76 4.84 -10.42 -15.36
C PHE A 76 4.42 -8.94 -15.21
N TYR A 77 5.32 -8.06 -14.76
CA TYR A 77 5.05 -6.63 -14.64
C TYR A 77 4.99 -5.91 -16.00
N ALA A 78 5.77 -6.37 -16.99
CA ALA A 78 5.86 -5.80 -18.33
C ALA A 78 5.28 -6.77 -19.37
N SER A 79 4.02 -7.18 -19.20
CA SER A 79 3.41 -8.20 -20.06
C SER A 79 3.45 -7.87 -21.55
N GLY A 80 3.39 -6.58 -21.89
CA GLY A 80 3.52 -6.06 -23.26
C GLY A 80 4.95 -6.02 -23.83
N SER A 81 5.98 -6.25 -23.02
CA SER A 81 7.38 -6.10 -23.42
C SER A 81 8.11 -7.43 -23.59
N ASN A 82 9.09 -7.48 -24.48
CA ASN A 82 10.04 -8.60 -24.54
C ASN A 82 11.10 -8.42 -23.45
N VAL A 83 11.43 -9.48 -22.73
CA VAL A 83 12.41 -9.42 -21.63
C VAL A 83 13.43 -10.52 -21.83
N SER A 84 14.71 -10.14 -21.85
CA SER A 84 15.85 -11.04 -22.07
C SER A 84 16.98 -10.72 -21.09
N ALA A 85 17.83 -11.69 -20.80
CA ALA A 85 19.01 -11.52 -19.95
C ALA A 85 20.30 -11.56 -20.78
N PHE A 86 21.27 -10.73 -20.40
CA PHE A 86 22.56 -10.62 -21.07
C PHE A 86 23.69 -10.49 -20.04
N SER A 87 24.88 -10.97 -20.40
CA SER A 87 26.09 -10.67 -19.63
C SER A 87 26.47 -9.20 -19.79
N PHE A 88 27.07 -8.60 -18.76
CA PHE A 88 27.60 -7.23 -18.83
C PHE A 88 28.51 -7.01 -20.05
N ASP A 89 29.48 -7.90 -20.28
CA ASP A 89 30.42 -7.78 -21.41
C ASP A 89 29.74 -7.82 -22.78
N ALA A 90 28.70 -8.65 -22.95
CA ALA A 90 27.94 -8.72 -24.20
C ALA A 90 27.25 -7.38 -24.52
N ILE A 91 26.83 -6.64 -23.50
CA ILE A 91 26.25 -5.30 -23.69
C ILE A 91 27.35 -4.27 -23.87
N ILE A 92 28.36 -4.21 -23.00
CA ILE A 92 29.34 -3.12 -23.09
C ILE A 92 30.23 -3.24 -24.34
N ASN A 93 30.56 -4.46 -24.77
CA ASN A 93 31.52 -4.68 -25.85
C ASN A 93 30.87 -5.06 -27.20
N SER A 94 29.65 -5.61 -27.20
CA SER A 94 29.01 -6.16 -28.42
C SER A 94 27.65 -5.54 -28.77
N TYR A 95 27.22 -4.50 -28.05
CA TYR A 95 25.98 -3.78 -28.36
C TYR A 95 25.86 -3.19 -29.78
N PRO A 96 26.95 -2.81 -30.49
CA PRO A 96 26.82 -2.39 -31.90
C PRO A 96 26.07 -3.41 -32.78
N ASP A 97 26.06 -4.68 -32.39
CA ASP A 97 25.41 -5.79 -33.09
C ASP A 97 23.96 -6.10 -32.61
N GLN A 98 23.49 -5.48 -31.53
CA GLN A 98 22.17 -5.71 -30.93
C GLN A 98 21.22 -4.50 -31.06
N LYS A 99 20.87 -4.14 -32.30
CA LYS A 99 19.83 -3.12 -32.55
C LYS A 99 18.48 -3.59 -32.01
N GLY A 100 17.94 -2.88 -31.02
CA GLY A 100 16.55 -3.06 -30.57
C GLY A 100 16.32 -3.24 -29.08
N ILE A 101 17.28 -2.90 -28.22
CA ILE A 101 17.05 -2.78 -26.77
C ILE A 101 16.57 -1.36 -26.46
N ASP A 102 15.42 -1.24 -25.80
CA ASP A 102 14.84 0.05 -25.42
C ASP A 102 15.19 0.43 -23.99
N ILE A 103 15.37 -0.58 -23.14
CA ILE A 103 15.57 -0.45 -21.69
C ILE A 103 16.62 -1.46 -21.22
N ILE A 104 17.56 -0.99 -20.41
CA ILE A 104 18.51 -1.84 -19.68
C ILE A 104 18.21 -1.74 -18.20
N VAL A 105 18.13 -2.89 -17.52
CA VAL A 105 18.03 -2.98 -16.06
C VAL A 105 19.31 -3.60 -15.54
N VAL A 106 20.05 -2.83 -14.75
CA VAL A 106 21.30 -3.28 -14.12
C VAL A 106 20.95 -4.15 -12.91
N ALA A 107 21.07 -5.47 -13.06
CA ALA A 107 20.61 -6.44 -12.07
C ALA A 107 21.59 -6.65 -10.91
N GLN A 108 22.86 -6.27 -11.09
CA GLN A 108 23.94 -6.48 -10.11
C GLN A 108 24.84 -5.26 -10.05
N GLU A 109 25.52 -5.08 -8.92
CA GLU A 109 26.46 -3.99 -8.74
C GLU A 109 27.59 -4.06 -9.80
N ILE A 110 27.86 -2.92 -10.45
CA ILE A 110 28.92 -2.80 -11.44
C ILE A 110 30.26 -2.71 -10.69
N LYS A 111 31.27 -3.47 -11.15
CA LYS A 111 32.60 -3.40 -10.56
C LYS A 111 33.24 -2.04 -10.82
N GLU A 112 34.02 -1.55 -9.85
CA GLU A 112 34.70 -0.26 -9.96
C GLU A 112 35.63 -0.15 -11.18
N SER A 113 36.23 -1.27 -11.61
CA SER A 113 37.01 -1.35 -12.85
C SER A 113 36.22 -1.00 -14.12
N ASP A 114 34.90 -1.17 -14.08
CA ASP A 114 33.99 -1.04 -15.23
C ASP A 114 33.18 0.26 -15.22
N TYR A 115 33.35 1.13 -14.22
CA TYR A 115 32.62 2.41 -14.16
C TYR A 115 32.83 3.26 -15.41
N LYS A 116 34.08 3.37 -15.88
CA LYS A 116 34.41 4.19 -17.05
C LYS A 116 33.82 3.65 -18.35
N SER A 117 33.91 2.34 -18.56
CA SER A 117 33.35 1.70 -19.76
C SER A 117 31.82 1.80 -19.78
N PHE A 118 31.18 1.62 -18.62
CA PHE A 118 29.74 1.78 -18.46
C PHE A 118 29.25 3.22 -18.74
N LEU A 119 29.91 4.24 -18.16
CA LEU A 119 29.55 5.64 -18.40
C LEU A 119 29.69 6.01 -19.88
N ASN A 120 30.80 5.63 -20.51
CA ASN A 120 31.01 5.83 -21.95
C ASN A 120 29.91 5.17 -22.79
N PHE A 121 29.49 3.95 -22.41
CA PHE A 121 28.41 3.24 -23.08
C PHE A 121 27.08 4.01 -23.01
N ILE A 122 26.70 4.52 -21.83
CA ILE A 122 25.45 5.27 -21.65
C ILE A 122 25.47 6.57 -22.48
N GLU A 123 26.58 7.31 -22.43
CA GLU A 123 26.73 8.57 -23.16
C GLU A 123 26.60 8.36 -24.68
N GLN A 124 27.15 7.26 -25.20
CA GLN A 124 27.04 6.91 -26.62
C GLN A 124 25.65 6.38 -27.01
N ASN A 125 24.85 5.90 -26.05
CA ASN A 125 23.57 5.24 -26.28
C ASN A 125 22.40 5.90 -25.54
N ASN A 126 22.32 7.24 -25.59
CA ASN A 126 21.35 8.06 -24.85
C ASN A 126 19.85 7.81 -25.15
N ARG A 127 19.51 6.95 -26.12
CA ARG A 127 18.12 6.53 -26.42
C ARG A 127 17.67 5.33 -25.56
N ILE A 128 18.62 4.56 -25.05
CA ILE A 128 18.32 3.42 -24.18
C ILE A 128 18.08 3.97 -22.78
N SER A 129 16.95 3.61 -22.17
CA SER A 129 16.70 4.00 -20.78
C SER A 129 17.38 2.99 -19.85
N VAL A 130 18.25 3.47 -18.98
CA VAL A 130 19.03 2.60 -18.09
C VAL A 130 18.52 2.76 -16.66
N ILE A 131 18.14 1.64 -16.03
CA ILE A 131 17.71 1.58 -14.64
C ILE A 131 18.87 1.06 -13.80
N LEU A 132 19.33 1.89 -12.87
CA LEU A 132 20.42 1.57 -11.97
C LEU A 132 19.91 1.66 -10.53
N SER A 133 20.15 0.62 -9.73
CA SER A 133 19.84 0.73 -8.30
C SER A 133 20.83 1.68 -7.62
N ALA A 134 20.32 2.54 -6.75
CA ALA A 134 21.12 3.37 -5.86
C ALA A 134 22.06 2.52 -4.99
N TYR A 135 21.64 1.29 -4.69
CA TYR A 135 22.39 0.33 -3.88
C TYR A 135 21.97 -1.12 -4.17
N TYR A 136 22.86 -2.08 -3.93
CA TYR A 136 22.64 -3.52 -4.12
C TYR A 136 22.92 -4.30 -2.83
N GLY A 137 21.96 -5.12 -2.36
CA GLY A 137 22.11 -5.94 -1.15
C GLY A 137 21.94 -5.19 0.17
N SER A 138 22.42 -5.73 1.29
CA SER A 138 22.43 -5.03 2.59
C SER A 138 23.57 -4.03 2.68
N MET A 139 23.36 -2.84 3.27
CA MET A 139 24.43 -1.85 3.40
C MET A 139 25.47 -2.33 4.42
N ASP A 140 26.72 -2.43 3.98
CA ASP A 140 27.85 -2.79 4.82
C ASP A 140 28.35 -1.53 5.57
N PRO A 141 28.24 -1.46 6.90
CA PRO A 141 28.67 -0.29 7.65
C PRO A 141 30.19 -0.07 7.60
N GLU A 142 30.99 -1.06 7.22
CA GLU A 142 32.45 -0.96 7.10
C GLU A 142 32.91 -0.52 5.71
N ARG A 143 32.04 -0.62 4.69
CA ARG A 143 32.37 -0.23 3.33
C ARG A 143 32.39 1.30 3.16
N ASP A 144 33.44 1.81 2.50
CA ASP A 144 33.44 3.17 1.98
C ASP A 144 32.67 3.23 0.65
N TYR A 145 31.54 3.93 0.67
CA TYR A 145 30.67 4.10 -0.49
C TYR A 145 31.02 5.31 -1.36
N SER A 146 32.09 6.06 -1.06
CA SER A 146 32.38 7.33 -1.74
C SER A 146 32.53 7.18 -3.26
N ASN A 147 33.26 6.16 -3.72
CA ASN A 147 33.43 5.90 -5.15
C ASN A 147 32.12 5.48 -5.82
N TRP A 148 31.33 4.61 -5.16
CA TRP A 148 30.02 4.19 -5.64
C TRP A 148 29.04 5.38 -5.75
N ARG A 149 28.96 6.24 -4.73
CA ARG A 149 28.11 7.45 -4.75
C ARG A 149 28.48 8.38 -5.90
N ASN A 150 29.78 8.60 -6.11
CA ASN A 150 30.24 9.43 -7.22
C ASN A 150 29.87 8.81 -8.58
N PHE A 151 30.06 7.50 -8.74
CA PHE A 151 29.66 6.79 -9.94
C PHE A 151 28.15 6.87 -10.21
N VAL A 152 27.30 6.58 -9.21
CA VAL A 152 25.83 6.68 -9.34
C VAL A 152 25.40 8.10 -9.70
N LYS A 153 26.05 9.12 -9.14
CA LYS A 153 25.79 10.52 -9.52
C LYS A 153 26.12 10.79 -10.98
N LEU A 154 27.30 10.38 -11.45
CA LEU A 154 27.69 10.53 -12.86
C LEU A 154 26.75 9.76 -13.80
N ALA A 155 26.35 8.54 -13.43
CA ALA A 155 25.39 7.76 -14.19
C ALA A 155 24.00 8.43 -14.25
N SER A 156 23.56 8.99 -13.12
CA SER A 156 22.35 9.81 -13.02
C SER A 156 22.40 11.03 -13.95
N ASP A 157 23.52 11.74 -13.97
CA ASP A 157 23.74 12.93 -14.80
C ASP A 157 23.80 12.57 -16.29
N ALA A 158 24.30 11.38 -16.63
CA ALA A 158 24.24 10.79 -17.97
C ALA A 158 22.84 10.29 -18.39
N GLY A 159 21.82 10.43 -17.53
CA GLY A 159 20.43 10.10 -17.84
C GLY A 159 19.96 8.73 -17.33
N CYS A 160 20.73 8.04 -16.49
CA CYS A 160 20.21 6.86 -15.80
C CYS A 160 19.08 7.24 -14.83
N ILE A 161 18.11 6.35 -14.74
CA ILE A 161 17.04 6.39 -13.74
C ILE A 161 17.54 5.63 -12.53
N ILE A 162 17.78 6.37 -11.45
CA ILE A 162 18.28 5.82 -10.19
C ILE A 162 17.11 5.39 -9.33
N THR A 163 17.01 4.10 -9.06
CA THR A 163 15.97 3.56 -8.19
C THR A 163 16.50 3.23 -6.81
N GLY A 164 15.76 3.66 -5.78
CA GLY A 164 15.92 3.15 -4.42
C GLY A 164 14.93 2.02 -4.16
N SER A 165 15.20 1.20 -3.15
CA SER A 165 14.17 0.38 -2.51
C SER A 165 14.09 0.73 -1.04
N HIS A 166 12.94 0.51 -0.43
CA HIS A 166 12.81 0.51 1.02
C HIS A 166 12.59 -0.92 1.51
N GLY A 167 13.36 -1.33 2.52
CA GLY A 167 13.23 -2.66 3.14
C GLY A 167 12.23 -2.68 4.30
N ASP A 168 11.71 -3.86 4.62
CA ASP A 168 10.97 -4.11 5.85
C ASP A 168 11.94 -4.33 7.02
N MET A 169 12.12 -3.29 7.81
CA MET A 169 13.04 -3.22 8.95
C MET A 169 14.53 -3.26 8.61
N TYR A 170 15.25 -2.42 9.34
CA TYR A 170 16.71 -2.35 9.43
C TYR A 170 17.42 -1.88 8.15
N GLN A 171 18.20 -0.81 8.35
CA GLN A 171 19.32 -0.40 7.51
C GLN A 171 18.99 0.17 6.12
N LEU A 172 18.52 1.42 6.13
CA LEU A 172 18.99 2.40 5.13
C LEU A 172 20.48 2.77 5.32
N GLY A 173 21.21 2.12 6.23
CA GLY A 173 22.56 2.55 6.60
C GLY A 173 22.59 3.97 7.15
N ASP A 174 23.68 4.68 6.88
CA ASP A 174 23.83 6.10 7.20
C ASP A 174 22.93 6.94 6.29
N ILE A 175 22.06 7.77 6.87
CA ILE A 175 21.13 8.63 6.12
C ILE A 175 21.88 9.64 5.24
N SER A 176 23.10 10.03 5.62
CA SER A 176 23.96 10.90 4.81
C SER A 176 24.26 10.30 3.42
N PHE A 177 24.20 8.97 3.28
CA PHE A 177 24.26 8.30 1.98
C PHE A 177 23.11 8.76 1.08
N TRP A 178 21.87 8.71 1.58
CA TRP A 178 20.67 9.01 0.79
C TRP A 178 20.51 10.50 0.48
N GLU A 179 21.05 11.39 1.32
CA GLU A 179 21.11 12.83 1.01
C GLU A 179 21.99 13.14 -0.21
N SER A 180 23.00 12.30 -0.46
CA SER A 180 24.01 12.53 -1.49
C SER A 180 23.83 11.66 -2.75
N VAL A 181 22.92 10.69 -2.72
CA VAL A 181 22.59 9.83 -3.87
C VAL A 181 21.32 10.35 -4.58
N PRO A 182 21.37 10.62 -5.89
CA PRO A 182 20.25 11.23 -6.61
C PRO A 182 19.16 10.21 -6.95
N VAL A 183 18.43 9.72 -5.95
CA VAL A 183 17.33 8.76 -6.16
C VAL A 183 16.16 9.43 -6.87
N ASP A 184 15.73 8.84 -7.98
CA ASP A 184 14.60 9.32 -8.79
C ASP A 184 13.28 8.77 -8.31
N ILE A 185 13.27 7.47 -7.98
CA ILE A 185 12.06 6.76 -7.63
C ILE A 185 12.34 5.60 -6.67
N PHE A 186 11.52 5.48 -5.64
CA PHE A 186 11.53 4.35 -4.73
C PHE A 186 10.55 3.26 -5.21
N ALA A 187 11.16 2.13 -5.56
CA ALA A 187 10.60 0.80 -5.79
C ALA A 187 10.14 0.08 -4.51
N VAL A 188 8.84 -0.04 -4.28
CA VAL A 188 8.29 -0.87 -3.21
C VAL A 188 7.73 -2.14 -3.80
N LEU A 189 8.19 -3.28 -3.32
CA LEU A 189 7.51 -4.53 -3.58
C LEU A 189 6.84 -4.98 -2.31
N GLY A 190 5.54 -5.22 -2.41
CA GLY A 190 4.79 -5.86 -1.35
C GLY A 190 5.56 -7.08 -0.85
N ARG A 191 5.60 -7.23 0.46
CA ARG A 191 6.18 -8.40 1.11
C ARG A 191 5.66 -9.66 0.40
N LYS A 192 6.53 -10.64 0.10
CA LYS A 192 6.16 -12.05 0.28
C LYS A 192 6.18 -12.31 1.80
N ILE A 193 5.11 -11.99 2.51
CA ILE A 193 4.90 -12.36 3.92
C ILE A 193 4.81 -13.88 4.02
N ASP A 194 5.95 -14.57 3.97
CA ASP A 194 6.06 -15.99 4.33
C ASP A 194 5.90 -16.13 5.85
N GLY A 195 4.68 -15.92 6.34
CA GLY A 195 4.40 -15.80 7.75
C GLY A 195 5.17 -14.66 8.42
N PHE A 196 4.84 -14.39 9.67
CA PHE A 196 5.65 -13.50 10.49
C PHE A 196 6.96 -14.23 10.84
N GLN A 197 7.95 -14.22 9.94
CA GLN A 197 9.32 -14.69 10.20
C GLN A 197 10.12 -13.50 10.77
N PRO A 198 10.36 -13.42 12.10
CA PRO A 198 10.97 -12.26 12.72
C PRO A 198 12.50 -12.16 12.52
N MET A 199 13.14 -12.98 11.67
CA MET A 199 14.59 -13.23 11.83
C MET A 199 15.49 -13.26 10.58
N MET A 200 15.12 -12.67 9.43
CA MET A 200 16.11 -12.49 8.34
C MET A 200 16.00 -11.13 7.61
N PRO A 201 16.31 -10.00 8.29
CA PRO A 201 16.26 -8.67 7.67
C PRO A 201 17.13 -8.55 6.41
N ASP A 202 18.35 -9.09 6.43
CA ASP A 202 19.30 -8.98 5.31
C ASP A 202 18.86 -9.72 4.05
N PHE A 203 18.29 -10.92 4.22
CA PHE A 203 17.76 -11.70 3.09
C PHE A 203 16.59 -11.00 2.39
N LYS A 204 15.70 -10.41 3.19
CA LYS A 204 14.54 -9.66 2.68
C LYS A 204 14.95 -8.35 2.02
N LEU A 205 15.91 -7.64 2.62
CA LEU A 205 16.48 -6.41 2.07
C LEU A 205 17.14 -6.66 0.71
N LYS A 206 17.98 -7.70 0.61
CA LYS A 206 18.60 -8.12 -0.65
C LYS A 206 17.54 -8.44 -1.71
N THR A 207 16.52 -9.21 -1.36
CA THR A 207 15.44 -9.58 -2.30
C THR A 207 14.64 -8.35 -2.77
N ASN A 208 14.36 -7.39 -1.89
CA ASN A 208 13.59 -6.18 -2.21
C ASN A 208 14.38 -5.18 -3.07
N LEU A 209 15.65 -4.95 -2.74
CA LEU A 209 16.55 -4.08 -3.51
C LEU A 209 16.89 -4.64 -4.89
N GLU A 210 17.10 -5.96 -5.00
CA GLU A 210 17.25 -6.59 -6.30
C GLU A 210 15.98 -6.40 -7.14
N SER A 211 14.82 -6.46 -6.50
CA SER A 211 13.55 -6.46 -7.23
C SER A 211 13.04 -5.06 -7.63
N SER A 212 13.49 -3.98 -6.98
CA SER A 212 13.09 -2.61 -7.33
C SER A 212 13.50 -2.21 -8.76
N ALA A 213 14.72 -2.55 -9.17
CA ALA A 213 15.22 -2.25 -10.53
C ALA A 213 14.38 -2.91 -11.62
N PHE A 214 13.97 -4.17 -11.40
CA PHE A 214 13.12 -4.89 -12.35
C PHE A 214 11.73 -4.26 -12.45
N THR A 215 11.14 -3.88 -11.32
CA THR A 215 9.83 -3.23 -11.28
C THR A 215 9.86 -1.84 -11.90
N VAL A 216 10.90 -1.05 -11.63
CA VAL A 216 11.08 0.27 -12.27
C VAL A 216 11.35 0.12 -13.76
N GLY A 217 12.11 -0.90 -14.18
CA GLY A 217 12.28 -1.23 -15.60
C GLY A 217 10.96 -1.52 -16.30
N ALA A 218 10.08 -2.30 -15.66
CA ALA A 218 8.73 -2.55 -16.17
C ALA A 218 7.86 -1.29 -16.23
N ALA A 219 7.97 -0.39 -15.24
CA ALA A 219 7.28 0.91 -15.23
C ALA A 219 7.73 1.82 -16.36
N VAL A 220 9.04 1.91 -16.55
CA VAL A 220 9.64 2.68 -17.63
C VAL A 220 9.18 2.13 -18.98
N ALA A 221 9.08 0.81 -19.13
CA ALA A 221 8.53 0.21 -20.34
C ALA A 221 7.08 0.65 -20.58
N LEU A 222 6.26 0.65 -19.55
CA LEU A 222 4.87 1.08 -19.66
C LEU A 222 4.75 2.56 -20.03
N ILE A 223 5.52 3.44 -19.38
CA ILE A 223 5.50 4.88 -19.64
C ILE A 223 6.02 5.19 -21.04
N LYS A 224 7.14 4.58 -21.46
CA LYS A 224 7.68 4.75 -22.82
C LYS A 224 6.73 4.21 -23.88
N ALA A 225 5.99 3.14 -23.59
CA ALA A 225 4.98 2.63 -24.52
C ALA A 225 3.85 3.65 -24.74
N SER A 226 3.42 4.37 -23.70
CA SER A 226 2.41 5.43 -23.82
C SER A 226 2.95 6.78 -24.25
N ASN A 227 4.24 7.03 -24.02
CA ASN A 227 4.90 8.31 -24.27
C ASN A 227 6.24 8.09 -24.99
N PRO A 228 6.23 7.56 -26.23
CA PRO A 228 7.45 7.19 -26.95
C PRO A 228 8.36 8.38 -27.28
N GLN A 229 7.85 9.61 -27.17
CA GLN A 229 8.59 10.84 -27.39
C GLN A 229 9.53 11.22 -26.23
N LEU A 230 9.32 10.70 -25.01
CA LEU A 230 10.12 11.10 -23.85
C LEU A 230 11.55 10.58 -24.01
N ASN A 231 12.51 11.51 -23.95
CA ASN A 231 13.92 11.13 -23.79
C ASN A 231 14.21 10.72 -22.33
N ASN A 232 15.41 10.23 -22.05
CA ASN A 232 15.78 9.73 -20.71
C ASN A 232 15.67 10.79 -19.61
N ILE A 233 16.02 12.05 -19.89
CA ILE A 233 15.95 13.15 -18.91
C ILE A 233 14.48 13.50 -18.62
N GLU A 234 13.66 13.62 -19.67
CA GLU A 234 12.23 13.90 -19.54
C GLU A 234 11.49 12.77 -18.84
N LEU A 235 11.82 11.51 -19.15
CA LEU A 235 11.27 10.33 -18.49
C LEU A 235 11.62 10.31 -16.99
N LYS A 236 12.87 10.64 -16.65
CA LYS A 236 13.33 10.77 -15.27
C LYS A 236 12.57 11.88 -14.52
N GLN A 237 12.41 13.04 -15.14
CA GLN A 237 11.62 14.14 -14.58
C GLN A 237 10.15 13.74 -14.42
N PHE A 238 9.57 13.07 -15.42
CA PHE A 238 8.21 12.56 -15.37
C PHE A 238 7.99 11.63 -14.17
N LEU A 239 8.90 10.68 -13.94
CA LEU A 239 8.83 9.77 -12.78
C LEU A 239 8.88 10.53 -11.44
N ARG A 240 9.73 11.56 -11.34
CA ARG A 240 9.85 12.38 -10.12
C ARG A 240 8.58 13.23 -9.89
N GLU A 241 8.05 13.86 -10.93
CA GLU A 241 6.92 14.78 -10.81
C GLU A 241 5.57 14.08 -10.65
N ARG A 242 5.39 12.96 -11.36
CA ARG A 242 4.13 12.21 -11.39
C ARG A 242 4.09 11.10 -10.37
N GLY A 243 5.25 10.67 -9.87
CA GLY A 243 5.34 9.66 -8.82
C GLY A 243 4.84 10.23 -7.49
N ARG A 244 4.30 9.35 -6.64
CA ARG A 244 3.73 9.79 -5.37
C ARG A 244 4.86 10.21 -4.42
N GLN A 245 4.87 11.47 -4.00
CA GLN A 245 5.90 11.98 -3.09
C GLN A 245 5.72 11.44 -1.66
N VAL A 246 6.72 10.73 -1.17
CA VAL A 246 6.88 10.33 0.23
C VAL A 246 7.91 11.24 0.88
N TYR A 247 7.52 11.88 1.98
CA TYR A 247 8.41 12.55 2.91
C TYR A 247 8.87 11.54 3.97
N TRP A 248 10.11 11.68 4.41
CA TRP A 248 10.67 10.87 5.50
C TRP A 248 11.05 11.79 6.63
N SER A 249 10.62 11.48 7.85
CA SER A 249 11.01 12.21 9.06
C SER A 249 11.99 11.34 9.83
N LEU A 250 13.20 11.83 10.04
CA LEU A 250 14.12 11.25 11.01
C LEU A 250 13.78 11.77 12.41
N ILE A 251 13.71 10.86 13.36
CA ILE A 251 13.40 11.08 14.76
C ILE A 251 14.59 10.58 15.58
N ASN A 252 15.26 11.48 16.29
CA ASN A 252 16.33 11.10 17.21
C ASN A 252 15.73 10.87 18.61
N ILE A 253 15.71 9.62 19.09
CA ILE A 253 15.34 9.26 20.47
C ILE A 253 16.61 9.33 21.34
N PRO A 254 16.67 10.21 22.34
CA PRO A 254 17.89 10.51 23.10
C PRO A 254 18.28 9.48 24.18
N GLU A 255 17.66 8.29 24.26
CA GLU A 255 17.99 7.31 25.29
C GLU A 255 19.24 6.48 24.94
N GLY A 256 20.29 6.57 25.77
CA GLY A 256 21.54 5.80 25.66
C GLY A 256 22.71 6.58 25.06
N LYS A 257 23.93 6.00 25.08
CA LYS A 257 25.18 6.65 24.63
C LYS A 257 25.17 7.04 23.13
N ASP A 258 24.30 6.41 22.33
CA ASP A 258 24.27 6.57 20.87
C ASP A 258 22.89 6.96 20.28
N GLY A 259 21.82 6.98 21.09
CA GLY A 259 20.44 7.26 20.66
C GLY A 259 19.86 6.27 19.63
N ILE A 260 18.54 6.15 19.58
CA ILE A 260 17.85 5.41 18.50
C ILE A 260 17.37 6.43 17.47
N LYS A 261 17.69 6.21 16.19
CA LYS A 261 17.15 7.01 15.09
C LYS A 261 15.95 6.30 14.49
N LEU A 262 14.73 6.83 14.62
CA LEU A 262 13.55 6.31 13.94
C LEU A 262 13.32 7.06 12.63
N MET A 263 13.04 6.36 11.54
CA MET A 263 12.66 7.01 10.28
C MET A 263 11.21 6.70 9.93
N LEU A 264 10.41 7.75 9.75
CA LEU A 264 8.95 7.67 9.52
C LEU A 264 8.57 8.19 8.13
N PRO A 265 8.03 7.36 7.23
CA PRO A 265 7.44 7.83 5.98
C PRO A 265 6.09 8.50 6.24
N HIS A 266 5.78 9.53 5.44
CA HIS A 266 4.53 10.27 5.47
C HIS A 266 4.34 11.00 4.14
N PHE A 267 3.11 11.21 3.68
CA PHE A 267 2.85 11.86 2.38
C PHE A 267 2.59 13.36 2.48
N GLU A 268 2.56 13.88 3.70
CA GLU A 268 2.42 15.29 3.97
C GLU A 268 3.75 15.82 4.47
N LYS A 269 4.14 17.04 4.12
CA LYS A 269 5.42 17.60 4.57
C LYS A 269 5.51 17.83 6.08
N ASP A 270 4.37 17.86 6.79
CA ASP A 270 4.29 18.24 8.21
C ASP A 270 3.56 17.23 9.12
N TYR A 271 3.51 15.95 8.73
CA TYR A 271 2.76 14.91 9.46
C TYR A 271 2.94 14.94 10.99
N LEU A 272 4.17 14.90 11.49
CA LEU A 272 4.44 14.95 12.94
C LEU A 272 4.06 16.28 13.63
N GLY A 273 3.95 17.40 12.89
CA GLY A 273 3.57 18.71 13.43
C GLY A 273 2.09 18.78 13.77
N LYS A 274 1.31 17.82 13.27
CA LYS A 274 -0.10 17.64 13.61
C LYS A 274 -0.32 16.94 14.95
N TYR A 275 0.73 16.41 15.59
CA TYR A 275 0.63 15.73 16.87
C TYR A 275 1.04 16.68 18.00
N GLU A 276 0.12 16.95 18.92
CA GLU A 276 0.33 17.83 20.09
C GLU A 276 1.09 17.14 21.24
N ASP A 277 1.86 16.08 20.97
CA ASP A 277 2.61 15.37 22.02
C ASP A 277 3.91 16.14 22.35
N SER A 278 4.04 16.55 23.61
CA SER A 278 5.27 17.17 24.17
C SER A 278 6.55 16.34 23.95
N MET A 279 6.42 15.03 23.70
CA MET A 279 7.54 14.15 23.34
C MET A 279 7.95 14.34 21.87
N ILE A 280 7.01 14.65 20.98
CA ILE A 280 7.25 14.95 19.55
C ILE A 280 7.93 16.32 19.39
N GLU A 281 7.61 17.31 20.22
CA GLU A 281 8.31 18.60 20.21
C GLU A 281 9.82 18.49 20.52
N LYS A 282 10.23 17.46 21.28
CA LYS A 282 11.64 17.22 21.62
C LYS A 282 12.42 16.51 20.51
N ILE A 283 11.74 16.07 19.47
CA ILE A 283 12.34 15.31 18.36
C ILE A 283 12.88 16.28 17.32
N LYS A 284 14.18 16.18 17.03
CA LYS A 284 14.77 16.86 15.87
C LYS A 284 14.34 16.16 14.59
N ARG A 285 13.74 16.92 13.67
CA ARG A 285 13.34 16.47 12.33
C ARG A 285 14.43 16.78 11.30
N GLU A 286 14.89 15.74 10.62
CA GLU A 286 15.54 15.85 9.32
C GLU A 286 14.63 15.17 8.30
N ALA A 287 14.38 15.84 7.17
CA ALA A 287 13.45 15.32 6.18
C ALA A 287 14.00 15.40 4.77
N PHE A 288 13.94 14.27 4.06
CA PHE A 288 14.07 14.22 2.61
C PHE A 288 12.78 13.65 2.03
N SER A 289 12.50 13.99 0.77
CA SER A 289 11.36 13.47 0.05
C SER A 289 11.80 12.79 -1.23
N ALA A 290 11.09 11.75 -1.62
CA ALA A 290 11.30 11.09 -2.90
C ALA A 290 10.00 10.55 -3.45
N SER A 291 9.95 10.35 -4.76
CA SER A 291 8.77 9.84 -5.44
C SER A 291 8.71 8.32 -5.35
N THR A 292 7.51 7.76 -5.26
CA THR A 292 7.23 6.32 -5.23
C THR A 292 6.47 5.91 -6.47
N LEU A 293 6.64 4.64 -6.84
CA LEU A 293 6.15 4.10 -8.09
C LEU A 293 4.67 3.72 -8.03
N ASP A 294 3.78 4.63 -8.40
CA ASP A 294 2.35 4.39 -8.61
C ASP A 294 1.95 4.41 -10.08
N MET A 295 1.79 3.23 -10.69
CA MET A 295 1.56 3.15 -12.14
C MET A 295 0.23 3.75 -12.59
N VAL A 296 -0.80 3.73 -11.75
CA VAL A 296 -2.11 4.27 -12.13
C VAL A 296 -2.07 5.80 -12.09
N SER A 297 -1.48 6.36 -11.03
CA SER A 297 -1.26 7.80 -10.89
C SER A 297 -0.28 8.34 -11.92
N LEU A 298 0.84 7.65 -12.15
CA LEU A 298 1.88 8.04 -13.12
C LEU A 298 1.32 8.20 -14.53
N LEU A 299 0.42 7.30 -14.93
CA LEU A 299 -0.22 7.34 -16.25
C LEU A 299 -1.41 8.29 -16.34
N GLY A 300 -1.77 8.98 -15.25
CA GLY A 300 -2.91 9.89 -15.21
C GLY A 300 -4.25 9.17 -15.45
N ILE A 301 -4.34 7.88 -15.15
CA ILE A 301 -5.57 7.11 -15.30
C ILE A 301 -6.61 7.59 -14.28
N THR A 302 -6.15 8.02 -13.11
CA THR A 302 -6.98 8.67 -12.08
C THR A 302 -6.70 10.16 -12.05
N ASN A 303 -7.67 10.98 -12.47
CA ASN A 303 -7.56 12.44 -12.51
C ASN A 303 -7.77 13.12 -11.14
N LYS A 304 -8.08 12.35 -10.10
CA LYS A 304 -8.33 12.86 -8.75
C LYS A 304 -7.50 12.08 -7.74
N GLY A 305 -7.12 12.79 -6.68
CA GLY A 305 -6.18 12.33 -5.66
C GLY A 305 -6.57 11.00 -5.00
N TYR A 306 -5.61 10.50 -4.22
CA TYR A 306 -5.68 9.34 -3.34
C TYR A 306 -7.11 9.08 -2.85
N GLY A 307 -7.74 7.96 -3.26
CA GLY A 307 -9.13 7.60 -2.88
C GLY A 307 -10.16 7.75 -3.98
N SER A 308 -9.86 8.45 -5.07
CA SER A 308 -10.72 8.42 -6.26
C SER A 308 -10.53 7.14 -7.09
N TRP A 309 -9.36 6.52 -6.96
CA TRP A 309 -9.08 5.29 -7.68
C TRP A 309 -10.04 4.15 -7.34
N CYS A 310 -10.30 3.89 -6.06
CA CYS A 310 -11.28 2.87 -5.66
C CYS A 310 -12.71 3.21 -6.11
N MET A 311 -13.03 4.50 -6.24
CA MET A 311 -14.31 4.97 -6.75
C MET A 311 -14.47 4.70 -8.24
N ASP A 312 -13.45 5.02 -9.04
CA ASP A 312 -13.42 4.76 -10.49
C ASP A 312 -13.45 3.25 -10.77
N VAL A 313 -12.70 2.50 -9.97
CA VAL A 313 -12.60 1.05 -10.02
C VAL A 313 -13.93 0.36 -9.71
N LEU A 314 -14.70 0.85 -8.74
CA LEU A 314 -16.03 0.34 -8.41
C LEU A 314 -17.15 1.02 -9.21
N ASP A 315 -16.81 1.91 -10.15
CA ASP A 315 -17.73 2.73 -10.94
C ASP A 315 -18.81 3.43 -10.09
N ILE A 316 -18.41 3.93 -8.92
CA ILE A 316 -19.33 4.44 -7.89
C ILE A 316 -20.17 5.61 -8.39
N THR A 317 -19.65 6.41 -9.33
CA THR A 317 -20.40 7.52 -9.93
C THR A 317 -21.60 7.02 -10.73
N GLU A 318 -21.43 5.99 -11.58
CA GLU A 318 -22.56 5.42 -12.32
C GLU A 318 -23.47 4.60 -11.41
N LEU A 319 -22.90 3.92 -10.43
CA LEU A 319 -23.65 3.12 -9.45
C LEU A 319 -24.61 4.01 -8.63
N ASN A 320 -24.13 5.17 -8.18
CA ASN A 320 -24.92 6.15 -7.44
C ASN A 320 -26.06 6.79 -8.22
N LYS A 321 -26.04 6.74 -9.56
CA LYS A 321 -27.20 7.15 -10.37
C LYS A 321 -28.37 6.17 -10.25
N LYS A 322 -28.09 4.91 -9.88
CA LYS A 322 -29.08 3.83 -9.78
C LYS A 322 -29.54 3.60 -8.34
N ALA A 323 -28.60 3.63 -7.39
CA ALA A 323 -28.86 3.38 -5.97
C ALA A 323 -27.75 4.02 -5.13
N THR A 324 -28.11 4.54 -3.96
CA THR A 324 -27.22 5.34 -3.10
C THR A 324 -27.05 4.74 -1.71
N GLY A 325 -27.67 3.59 -1.43
CA GLY A 325 -27.88 3.03 -0.09
C GLY A 325 -29.08 3.64 0.65
N LYS A 326 -30.00 4.31 -0.06
CA LYS A 326 -31.12 5.02 0.55
C LYS A 326 -32.04 4.05 1.29
N GLY A 327 -32.41 4.42 2.52
CA GLY A 327 -33.30 3.62 3.36
C GLY A 327 -32.61 2.48 4.09
N MET A 328 -31.30 2.30 3.90
CA MET A 328 -30.49 1.33 4.63
C MET A 328 -29.83 1.97 5.85
N THR A 329 -29.73 1.22 6.94
CA THR A 329 -28.96 1.59 8.14
C THR A 329 -27.74 0.71 8.30
N VAL A 330 -26.56 1.32 8.40
CA VAL A 330 -25.28 0.63 8.64
C VAL A 330 -24.79 0.93 10.05
N ALA A 331 -24.70 -0.10 10.88
CA ALA A 331 -24.04 -0.02 12.17
C ALA A 331 -22.52 -0.12 12.01
N ILE A 332 -21.80 0.90 12.43
CA ILE A 332 -20.33 0.92 12.42
C ILE A 332 -19.85 0.69 13.86
N LEU A 333 -19.21 -0.47 14.07
CA LEU A 333 -18.71 -0.89 15.38
C LEU A 333 -17.24 -0.51 15.49
N ASP A 334 -16.94 0.62 16.13
CA ASP A 334 -15.61 1.23 16.09
C ASP A 334 -15.27 2.10 17.33
N HIS A 335 -14.32 3.02 17.18
CA HIS A 335 -13.99 4.11 18.10
C HIS A 335 -14.95 5.28 17.93
N THR A 336 -14.64 6.43 18.53
CA THR A 336 -15.51 7.61 18.50
C THR A 336 -15.71 8.19 17.10
N PHE A 337 -16.79 8.96 16.93
CA PHE A 337 -17.19 9.56 15.65
C PHE A 337 -17.30 11.07 15.80
N ASN A 338 -16.67 11.81 14.89
CA ASN A 338 -16.73 13.27 14.88
C ASN A 338 -18.08 13.74 14.36
N LYS A 339 -18.92 14.30 15.23
CA LYS A 339 -20.27 14.75 14.87
C LYS A 339 -20.29 15.92 13.88
N ASN A 340 -19.20 16.66 13.75
CA ASN A 340 -19.09 17.80 12.84
C ASN A 340 -18.56 17.40 11.46
N ASN A 341 -18.24 16.12 11.24
CA ASN A 341 -17.76 15.66 9.95
C ASN A 341 -18.91 15.71 8.91
N PRO A 342 -18.71 16.32 7.72
CA PRO A 342 -19.74 16.44 6.70
C PRO A 342 -20.32 15.11 6.21
N SER A 343 -19.55 14.02 6.30
CA SER A 343 -20.04 12.68 5.94
C SER A 343 -21.09 12.17 6.94
N LEU A 344 -21.04 12.61 8.19
CA LEU A 344 -21.97 12.20 9.24
C LEU A 344 -23.19 13.13 9.39
N GLU A 345 -23.13 14.33 8.82
CA GLU A 345 -24.21 15.31 8.85
C GLU A 345 -25.53 14.69 8.33
N GLU A 346 -26.59 14.80 9.13
CA GLU A 346 -27.93 14.25 8.87
C GLU A 346 -28.00 12.72 8.62
N ARG A 347 -26.90 11.98 8.78
CA ARG A 347 -26.87 10.52 8.56
C ARG A 347 -26.91 9.71 9.85
N ILE A 348 -26.61 10.30 11.00
CA ILE A 348 -26.57 9.59 12.28
C ILE A 348 -27.97 9.14 12.73
N THR A 349 -28.07 7.89 13.20
CA THR A 349 -29.23 7.32 13.90
C THR A 349 -28.77 6.45 15.06
N SER A 350 -29.51 6.45 16.17
CA SER A 350 -29.27 5.61 17.37
C SER A 350 -27.79 5.45 17.79
N PRO A 351 -27.02 6.54 17.99
CA PRO A 351 -25.62 6.44 18.40
C PRO A 351 -25.53 5.92 19.85
N VAL A 352 -24.60 5.01 20.11
CA VAL A 352 -24.35 4.47 21.46
C VAL A 352 -22.86 4.26 21.70
N SER A 353 -22.44 4.45 22.95
CA SER A 353 -21.12 4.00 23.42
C SER A 353 -21.31 2.89 24.44
N LEU A 354 -20.59 1.79 24.25
CA LEU A 354 -20.52 0.68 25.19
C LEU A 354 -19.24 0.74 26.04
N ILE A 355 -18.42 1.77 25.84
CA ILE A 355 -17.22 2.05 26.63
C ILE A 355 -17.54 3.16 27.64
N GLU A 356 -17.32 2.85 28.92
CA GLU A 356 -17.51 3.84 29.98
C GLU A 356 -16.53 5.01 29.82
N GLY A 357 -17.06 6.24 29.86
CA GLY A 357 -16.27 7.47 29.73
C GLY A 357 -15.99 7.93 28.30
N GLU A 358 -16.28 7.12 27.28
CA GLU A 358 -16.14 7.50 25.88
C GLU A 358 -17.51 7.87 25.28
N PRO A 359 -17.66 9.04 24.63
CA PRO A 359 -18.90 9.40 23.98
C PRO A 359 -19.05 8.68 22.63
N ALA A 360 -20.29 8.41 22.22
CA ALA A 360 -20.55 7.87 20.88
C ALA A 360 -20.16 8.87 19.77
N LEU A 361 -20.34 10.16 20.08
CA LEU A 361 -20.10 11.30 19.20
C LEU A 361 -19.16 12.29 19.90
N SER A 362 -18.05 12.64 19.25
CA SER A 362 -17.02 13.55 19.76
C SER A 362 -16.86 14.77 18.83
N GLU A 363 -16.04 15.74 19.25
CA GLU A 363 -15.63 16.90 18.42
C GLU A 363 -14.38 16.60 17.57
N VAL A 364 -13.71 15.46 17.83
CA VAL A 364 -12.40 15.11 17.27
C VAL A 364 -12.55 13.87 16.41
N SER A 365 -11.93 13.87 15.24
CA SER A 365 -11.93 12.69 14.37
C SER A 365 -11.08 11.57 14.93
N ASP A 366 -11.63 10.37 14.91
CA ASP A 366 -10.98 9.12 15.32
C ASP A 366 -11.31 8.02 14.29
N HIS A 367 -10.86 6.79 14.50
CA HIS A 367 -10.98 5.69 13.54
C HIS A 367 -12.43 5.45 13.05
N GLY A 368 -13.43 5.61 13.94
CA GLY A 368 -14.85 5.51 13.58
C GLY A 368 -15.28 6.55 12.53
N THR A 369 -14.81 7.79 12.66
CA THR A 369 -15.06 8.86 11.65
C THR A 369 -14.56 8.43 10.28
N TYR A 370 -13.36 7.85 10.18
CA TYR A 370 -12.78 7.47 8.89
C TYR A 370 -13.58 6.35 8.23
N MET A 371 -14.06 5.37 9.02
CA MET A 371 -14.91 4.31 8.50
C MET A 371 -16.26 4.84 7.99
N ALA A 372 -16.81 5.88 8.64
CA ALA A 372 -18.01 6.54 8.17
C ALA A 372 -17.79 7.29 6.85
N GLU A 373 -16.65 7.96 6.69
CA GLU A 373 -16.29 8.64 5.43
C GLU A 373 -16.22 7.65 4.25
N ASP A 374 -15.53 6.52 4.43
CA ASP A 374 -15.43 5.48 3.39
C ASP A 374 -16.79 4.91 3.00
N LEU A 375 -17.65 4.68 3.99
CA LEU A 375 -18.99 4.17 3.77
C LEU A 375 -19.81 5.15 2.92
N VAL A 376 -19.82 6.44 3.30
CA VAL A 376 -20.60 7.50 2.63
C VAL A 376 -20.06 7.77 1.24
N MET A 377 -18.76 7.58 1.04
CA MET A 377 -18.14 7.69 -0.26
C MET A 377 -18.74 6.68 -1.26
N VAL A 378 -19.02 5.45 -0.83
CA VAL A 378 -19.67 4.42 -1.66
C VAL A 378 -21.18 4.60 -1.71
N ALA A 379 -21.80 4.74 -0.55
CA ALA A 379 -23.24 4.74 -0.35
C ALA A 379 -23.70 6.02 0.40
N PRO A 380 -23.81 7.16 -0.31
CA PRO A 380 -24.06 8.48 0.30
C PRO A 380 -25.47 8.65 0.90
N GLY A 381 -26.40 7.74 0.59
CA GLY A 381 -27.79 7.76 1.04
C GLY A 381 -28.09 6.96 2.32
N VAL A 382 -27.10 6.27 2.90
CA VAL A 382 -27.29 5.46 4.11
C VAL A 382 -27.54 6.29 5.37
N LYS A 383 -28.21 5.69 6.36
CA LYS A 383 -28.10 6.09 7.76
C LYS A 383 -26.97 5.33 8.43
N ILE A 384 -26.26 6.01 9.32
CA ILE A 384 -25.13 5.46 10.07
C ILE A 384 -25.55 5.32 11.51
N MET A 385 -25.31 4.15 12.09
CA MET A 385 -25.50 3.87 13.52
C MET A 385 -24.13 3.73 14.19
N PRO A 386 -23.61 4.81 14.82
CA PRO A 386 -22.35 4.79 15.55
C PRO A 386 -22.44 3.90 16.78
N ILE A 387 -21.63 2.85 16.87
CA ILE A 387 -21.55 1.98 18.06
C ILE A 387 -20.09 1.94 18.53
N VAL A 388 -19.80 2.65 19.61
CA VAL A 388 -18.44 2.71 20.16
C VAL A 388 -18.17 1.48 21.02
N ILE A 389 -17.22 0.66 20.57
CA ILE A 389 -16.75 -0.57 21.25
C ILE A 389 -15.25 -0.54 21.55
N ALA A 390 -14.59 0.57 21.22
CA ALA A 390 -13.16 0.76 21.36
C ALA A 390 -12.87 2.20 21.82
N GLY A 391 -11.91 2.36 22.73
CA GLY A 391 -11.26 3.64 23.06
C GLY A 391 -9.75 3.52 22.78
N GLY A 392 -8.97 4.58 23.03
CA GLY A 392 -7.58 4.74 22.54
C GLY A 392 -6.58 3.55 22.60
N SER A 393 -6.83 2.51 23.41
CA SER A 393 -6.26 1.18 23.21
C SER A 393 -7.35 0.11 23.21
N PHE A 394 -7.65 -0.48 22.04
CA PHE A 394 -8.63 -1.57 21.91
C PHE A 394 -8.25 -2.80 22.74
N ASN A 395 -9.13 -3.22 23.65
CA ASN A 395 -8.88 -4.38 24.52
C ASN A 395 -9.42 -5.71 23.97
N GLY A 396 -10.15 -5.72 22.84
CA GLY A 396 -10.63 -6.95 22.21
C GLY A 396 -11.61 -7.76 23.05
N ASP A 397 -12.56 -7.11 23.72
CA ASP A 397 -13.55 -7.75 24.60
C ASP A 397 -14.71 -8.41 23.78
N PRO A 398 -14.84 -9.76 23.79
CA PRO A 398 -15.93 -10.46 23.13
C PRO A 398 -17.32 -10.04 23.63
N GLY A 399 -17.45 -9.74 24.93
CA GLY A 399 -18.72 -9.37 25.56
C GLY A 399 -19.25 -8.03 25.03
N LEU A 400 -18.36 -7.06 24.80
CA LEU A 400 -18.74 -5.78 24.18
C LEU A 400 -19.19 -5.97 22.73
N MET A 401 -18.47 -6.77 21.95
CA MET A 401 -18.86 -7.05 20.56
C MET A 401 -20.21 -7.76 20.47
N ILE A 402 -20.48 -8.73 21.34
CA ILE A 402 -21.79 -9.41 21.42
C ILE A 402 -22.90 -8.41 21.74
N LYS A 403 -22.69 -7.51 22.72
CA LYS A 403 -23.66 -6.46 23.06
C LYS A 403 -23.89 -5.50 21.88
N ALA A 404 -22.83 -5.11 21.19
CA ALA A 404 -22.89 -4.23 20.03
C ALA A 404 -23.67 -4.85 18.87
N ILE A 405 -23.43 -6.12 18.55
CA ILE A 405 -24.16 -6.85 17.50
C ILE A 405 -25.65 -6.92 17.84
N LYS A 406 -26.00 -7.26 19.09
CA LYS A 406 -27.40 -7.28 19.53
C LYS A 406 -28.05 -5.90 19.45
N TYR A 407 -27.37 -4.86 19.94
CA TYR A 407 -27.87 -3.49 19.86
C TYR A 407 -28.12 -3.07 18.41
N ALA A 408 -27.20 -3.36 17.50
CA ALA A 408 -27.34 -3.03 16.08
C ALA A 408 -28.61 -3.67 15.49
N VAL A 409 -28.82 -4.97 15.73
CA VAL A 409 -30.00 -5.70 15.25
C VAL A 409 -31.29 -5.13 15.86
N GLU A 410 -31.31 -4.92 17.17
CA GLU A 410 -32.48 -4.43 17.91
C GLU A 410 -32.86 -2.99 17.54
N ASN A 411 -31.91 -2.19 17.08
CA ASN A 411 -32.12 -0.81 16.65
C ASN A 411 -32.24 -0.65 15.13
N GLY A 412 -32.42 -1.76 14.39
CA GLY A 412 -32.80 -1.73 12.98
C GLY A 412 -31.64 -1.55 12.00
N ALA A 413 -30.44 -2.01 12.35
CA ALA A 413 -29.34 -2.08 11.37
C ALA A 413 -29.64 -3.13 10.29
N ASP A 414 -29.41 -2.77 9.02
CA ASP A 414 -29.44 -3.69 7.89
C ASP A 414 -28.09 -4.37 7.67
N ILE A 415 -27.02 -3.69 8.09
CA ILE A 415 -25.62 -4.07 7.84
C ILE A 415 -24.82 -3.73 9.09
N ILE A 416 -23.95 -4.63 9.51
CA ILE A 416 -22.94 -4.43 10.56
C ILE A 416 -21.58 -4.37 9.87
N SER A 417 -20.90 -3.22 9.98
CA SER A 417 -19.54 -3.01 9.51
C SER A 417 -18.59 -3.03 10.71
N CYS A 418 -17.65 -3.98 10.72
CA CYS A 418 -16.68 -4.13 11.80
C CYS A 418 -15.25 -4.11 11.27
N SER A 419 -14.54 -3.03 11.60
CA SER A 419 -13.16 -2.76 11.19
C SER A 419 -12.15 -3.02 12.32
N GLN A 420 -12.47 -3.97 13.21
CA GLN A 420 -11.67 -4.23 14.42
C GLN A 420 -10.70 -5.42 14.26
N PRO A 421 -9.65 -5.50 15.10
CA PRO A 421 -8.82 -6.69 15.21
C PRO A 421 -9.62 -7.96 15.54
N ALA A 422 -9.01 -9.13 15.33
CA ALA A 422 -9.60 -10.39 15.75
C ALA A 422 -9.75 -10.38 17.28
N ILE A 423 -10.98 -10.61 17.76
CA ILE A 423 -11.24 -10.80 19.17
C ILE A 423 -10.66 -12.15 19.64
N LYS A 424 -10.05 -12.15 20.83
CA LYS A 424 -9.55 -13.37 21.48
C LYS A 424 -10.51 -13.78 22.58
N GLY A 425 -10.92 -15.05 22.57
CA GLY A 425 -11.82 -15.62 23.58
C GLY A 425 -13.28 -15.66 23.14
N ASP A 426 -14.01 -16.65 23.66
CA ASP A 426 -15.45 -16.91 23.45
C ASP A 426 -15.96 -16.77 22.00
N GLN A 427 -15.23 -17.34 21.04
CA GLN A 427 -15.62 -17.37 19.62
C GLN A 427 -17.02 -17.98 19.43
N THR A 428 -17.40 -18.96 20.25
CA THR A 428 -18.72 -19.60 20.18
C THR A 428 -19.86 -18.64 20.50
N ALA A 429 -19.75 -17.82 21.55
CA ALA A 429 -20.77 -16.82 21.84
C ALA A 429 -20.80 -15.71 20.78
N LEU A 430 -19.63 -15.30 20.27
CA LEU A 430 -19.55 -14.33 19.17
C LEU A 430 -20.22 -14.88 17.89
N ASP A 431 -19.92 -16.12 17.50
CA ASP A 431 -20.54 -16.80 16.37
C ASP A 431 -22.06 -16.94 16.55
N SER A 432 -22.53 -17.16 17.77
CA SER A 432 -23.96 -17.20 18.09
C SER A 432 -24.63 -15.84 17.90
N ALA A 433 -23.98 -14.75 18.33
CA ALA A 433 -24.49 -13.39 18.14
C ALA A 433 -24.49 -12.96 16.66
N ILE A 434 -23.45 -13.34 15.91
CA ILE A 434 -23.36 -13.13 14.47
C ILE A 434 -24.43 -13.93 13.74
N GLY A 435 -24.61 -15.21 14.10
CA GLY A 435 -25.66 -16.07 13.56
C GLY A 435 -27.05 -15.51 13.83
N TYR A 436 -27.27 -14.93 15.01
CA TYR A 436 -28.48 -14.19 15.33
C TYR A 436 -28.70 -13.01 14.37
N ALA A 437 -27.70 -12.14 14.17
CA ALA A 437 -27.81 -11.01 13.24
C ALA A 437 -28.15 -11.47 11.81
N ILE A 438 -27.43 -12.46 11.30
CA ILE A 438 -27.63 -13.03 9.96
C ILE A 438 -29.04 -13.63 9.82
N SER A 439 -29.53 -14.35 10.83
CA SER A 439 -30.89 -14.92 10.85
C SER A 439 -31.99 -13.86 10.82
N ARG A 440 -31.67 -12.62 11.20
CA ARG A 440 -32.57 -11.45 11.16
C ARG A 440 -32.44 -10.65 9.87
N GLY A 441 -31.67 -11.14 8.90
CA GLY A 441 -31.46 -10.49 7.61
C GLY A 441 -30.36 -9.42 7.62
N VAL A 442 -29.59 -9.31 8.71
CA VAL A 442 -28.50 -8.33 8.84
C VAL A 442 -27.23 -8.91 8.24
N SER A 443 -26.65 -8.19 7.28
CA SER A 443 -25.36 -8.59 6.68
C SER A 443 -24.21 -8.20 7.60
N VAL A 444 -23.23 -9.07 7.79
CA VAL A 444 -22.10 -8.81 8.69
C VAL A 444 -20.80 -8.80 7.90
N VAL A 445 -20.10 -7.67 7.92
CA VAL A 445 -18.77 -7.50 7.32
C VAL A 445 -17.76 -7.35 8.45
N TYR A 446 -16.79 -8.26 8.54
CA TYR A 446 -15.80 -8.23 9.62
C TYR A 446 -14.40 -8.60 9.11
N ILE A 447 -13.48 -7.63 9.15
CA ILE A 447 -12.13 -7.74 8.57
C ILE A 447 -11.28 -8.89 9.14
N ASN A 448 -11.53 -9.30 10.38
CA ASN A 448 -10.70 -10.24 11.11
C ASN A 448 -11.50 -11.39 11.73
N TYR A 449 -12.67 -11.71 11.16
CA TYR A 449 -13.47 -12.85 11.59
C TYR A 449 -12.67 -14.16 11.48
N LYS A 450 -12.72 -14.99 12.54
CA LYS A 450 -12.02 -16.28 12.63
C LYS A 450 -12.96 -17.47 12.85
N GLY A 451 -14.26 -17.24 12.95
CA GLY A 451 -15.25 -18.30 13.13
C GLY A 451 -15.61 -19.01 11.83
N GLY A 452 -16.50 -20.00 11.93
CA GLY A 452 -16.86 -20.90 10.82
C GLY A 452 -18.09 -20.48 9.99
N ASN A 453 -18.73 -19.35 10.31
CA ASN A 453 -19.95 -18.93 9.61
C ASN A 453 -19.60 -18.32 8.24
N LYS A 454 -19.99 -19.03 7.17
CA LYS A 454 -19.70 -18.67 5.78
C LYS A 454 -20.50 -17.47 5.26
N ASP A 455 -21.54 -17.07 5.98
CA ASP A 455 -22.35 -15.90 5.62
C ASP A 455 -21.78 -14.59 6.20
N VAL A 456 -20.68 -14.68 6.96
CA VAL A 456 -19.88 -13.52 7.35
C VAL A 456 -18.97 -13.14 6.19
N ILE A 457 -19.08 -11.89 5.76
CA ILE A 457 -18.26 -11.39 4.68
C ILE A 457 -16.92 -10.95 5.26
N VAL A 458 -15.86 -11.67 4.90
CA VAL A 458 -14.49 -11.35 5.27
C VAL A 458 -13.80 -10.73 4.06
N PRO A 459 -13.46 -9.43 4.12
CA PRO A 459 -12.71 -8.77 3.07
C PRO A 459 -11.34 -9.42 2.84
N GLY A 460 -11.02 -9.66 1.58
CA GLY A 460 -9.66 -9.89 1.10
C GLY A 460 -9.14 -8.60 0.48
N ILE A 461 -7.87 -8.26 0.68
CA ILE A 461 -7.30 -7.08 0.03
C ILE A 461 -6.42 -7.55 -1.12
N VAL A 462 -6.75 -7.11 -2.33
CA VAL A 462 -6.05 -7.47 -3.58
C VAL A 462 -4.61 -6.96 -3.58
N GLU A 463 -4.31 -5.88 -2.85
CA GLU A 463 -2.92 -5.47 -2.64
C GLU A 463 -2.13 -6.51 -1.83
N PHE A 464 -2.79 -7.39 -1.06
CA PHE A 464 -2.17 -8.46 -0.29
C PHE A 464 -2.50 -9.86 -0.84
N ASP A 465 -2.90 -9.98 -2.11
CA ASP A 465 -3.43 -11.20 -2.75
C ASP A 465 -2.48 -12.41 -2.61
N ALA A 466 -1.15 -12.18 -2.59
CA ALA A 466 -0.15 -13.22 -2.32
C ALA A 466 -0.29 -13.92 -0.93
N PHE A 467 -1.04 -13.33 0.02
CA PHE A 467 -1.36 -13.90 1.34
C PHE A 467 -2.78 -14.44 1.45
N ASN A 468 -3.62 -14.18 0.44
CA ASN A 468 -5.00 -14.57 0.51
C ASN A 468 -5.24 -15.87 -0.27
N LYS A 469 -4.82 -17.00 0.31
CA LYS A 469 -5.07 -18.33 -0.25
C LYS A 469 -6.52 -18.80 -0.07
N ASN A 470 -7.39 -17.99 0.53
CA ASN A 470 -8.77 -18.36 0.78
C ASN A 470 -9.68 -17.79 -0.32
N GLU A 471 -10.16 -18.69 -1.19
CA GLU A 471 -11.12 -18.40 -2.26
C GLU A 471 -12.51 -17.98 -1.72
N GLU A 472 -12.76 -18.11 -0.41
CA GLU A 472 -14.00 -17.68 0.25
C GLU A 472 -13.95 -16.23 0.79
N ARG A 473 -13.05 -15.37 0.28
CA ARG A 473 -12.99 -13.94 0.64
C ARG A 473 -13.42 -13.02 -0.49
N VAL A 474 -14.06 -11.90 -0.13
CA VAL A 474 -14.43 -10.85 -1.09
C VAL A 474 -13.22 -9.95 -1.30
N ASN A 475 -12.54 -10.15 -2.42
CA ASN A 475 -11.30 -9.46 -2.76
C ASN A 475 -11.54 -8.02 -3.21
N ILE A 476 -11.40 -7.07 -2.29
CA ILE A 476 -11.48 -5.64 -2.61
C ILE A 476 -10.13 -5.00 -2.85
N VAL A 477 -10.20 -3.90 -3.57
CA VAL A 477 -9.09 -2.99 -3.77
C VAL A 477 -8.95 -2.15 -2.50
N GLY A 478 -7.93 -2.43 -1.69
CA GLY A 478 -7.66 -1.63 -0.50
C GLY A 478 -6.39 -0.84 -0.69
N THR A 479 -6.47 0.50 -0.76
CA THR A 479 -5.77 1.46 0.11
C THR A 479 -5.94 2.90 -0.42
N ASN A 480 -5.77 3.87 0.50
CA ASN A 480 -5.67 5.33 0.33
C ASN A 480 -6.99 6.08 0.18
N PHE A 481 -7.72 6.33 1.26
CA PHE A 481 -8.84 7.27 1.25
C PHE A 481 -8.34 8.64 1.72
N TYR A 482 -8.43 9.63 0.84
CA TYR A 482 -8.19 11.02 1.20
C TYR A 482 -9.51 11.60 1.69
N SER A 483 -9.60 11.86 3.00
CA SER A 483 -10.59 12.79 3.51
C SER A 483 -9.99 14.19 3.51
N ARG A 484 -10.83 15.20 3.21
CA ARG A 484 -10.43 16.62 3.26
C ARG A 484 -10.16 17.10 4.69
N GLU A 485 -10.60 16.34 5.70
CA GLU A 485 -10.61 16.76 7.11
C GLU A 485 -9.69 15.91 8.01
N THR A 486 -9.07 14.85 7.48
CA THR A 486 -8.33 13.88 8.30
C THR A 486 -7.00 13.47 7.65
N PRO A 487 -5.95 13.15 8.44
CA PRO A 487 -4.68 12.67 7.87
C PRO A 487 -4.90 11.34 7.13
N ILE A 488 -4.13 11.11 6.07
CA ILE A 488 -4.22 9.89 5.26
C ILE A 488 -4.10 8.64 6.16
N THR A 489 -5.18 7.86 6.26
CA THR A 489 -5.22 6.62 7.02
C THR A 489 -5.05 5.39 6.11
N TRP A 490 -4.47 4.33 6.69
CA TRP A 490 -4.03 3.12 6.01
C TRP A 490 -4.45 1.91 6.82
N GLY A 491 -4.96 0.88 6.17
CA GLY A 491 -5.18 -0.40 6.84
C GLY A 491 -6.26 -1.25 6.22
N VAL A 492 -6.34 -2.50 6.67
CA VAL A 492 -7.41 -3.42 6.28
C VAL A 492 -8.78 -2.90 6.74
N SER A 493 -8.81 -2.07 7.79
CA SER A 493 -10.01 -1.44 8.33
C SER A 493 -10.93 -0.81 7.28
N HIS A 494 -10.37 -0.06 6.33
CA HIS A 494 -11.14 0.61 5.28
C HIS A 494 -11.93 -0.35 4.37
N SER A 495 -11.62 -1.65 4.39
CA SER A 495 -12.30 -2.62 3.55
C SER A 495 -13.75 -2.91 3.96
N ALA A 496 -14.02 -2.94 5.27
CA ALA A 496 -15.35 -3.24 5.77
C ALA A 496 -16.41 -2.17 5.42
N PRO A 497 -16.17 -0.85 5.60
CA PRO A 497 -17.15 0.16 5.22
C PRO A 497 -17.41 0.21 3.71
N ILE A 498 -16.39 -0.04 2.87
CA ILE A 498 -16.56 -0.09 1.40
C ILE A 498 -17.49 -1.23 0.99
N ILE A 499 -17.23 -2.44 1.49
CA ILE A 499 -18.09 -3.60 1.22
C ILE A 499 -19.49 -3.35 1.79
N SER A 500 -19.59 -2.76 2.99
CA SER A 500 -20.88 -2.39 3.58
C SER A 500 -21.66 -1.41 2.71
N GLY A 501 -21.00 -0.44 2.08
CA GLY A 501 -21.63 0.47 1.12
C GLY A 501 -22.15 -0.25 -0.12
N VAL A 502 -21.37 -1.17 -0.68
CA VAL A 502 -21.80 -2.01 -1.81
C VAL A 502 -23.01 -2.87 -1.43
N ILE A 503 -23.00 -3.46 -0.23
CA ILE A 503 -24.13 -4.23 0.30
C ILE A 503 -25.38 -3.35 0.44
N ALA A 504 -25.23 -2.11 0.94
CA ALA A 504 -26.35 -1.18 1.08
C ALA A 504 -27.01 -0.89 -0.28
N ILE A 505 -26.20 -0.70 -1.31
CA ILE A 505 -26.68 -0.46 -2.67
C ILE A 505 -27.34 -1.72 -3.25
N ILE A 506 -26.78 -2.91 -3.03
CA ILE A 506 -27.40 -4.18 -3.44
C ILE A 506 -28.76 -4.36 -2.77
N LYS A 507 -28.86 -4.10 -1.46
CA LYS A 507 -30.11 -4.24 -0.69
C LYS A 507 -31.16 -3.22 -1.12
N GLU A 508 -30.77 -1.98 -1.45
CA GLU A 508 -31.68 -0.99 -2.03
C GLU A 508 -32.20 -1.46 -3.40
N ALA A 509 -31.31 -1.95 -4.27
CA ALA A 509 -31.67 -2.40 -5.61
C ALA A 509 -32.45 -3.73 -5.64
N LYS A 510 -32.27 -4.58 -4.63
CA LYS A 510 -32.91 -5.89 -4.50
C LYS A 510 -33.51 -6.07 -3.10
N PRO A 511 -34.68 -5.45 -2.81
CA PRO A 511 -35.34 -5.61 -1.51
C PRO A 511 -35.62 -7.08 -1.18
N GLY A 512 -35.30 -7.50 0.04
CA GLY A 512 -35.52 -8.88 0.51
C GLY A 512 -34.39 -9.87 0.22
N ILE A 513 -33.33 -9.46 -0.48
CA ILE A 513 -32.13 -10.30 -0.66
C ILE A 513 -31.51 -10.66 0.69
N THR A 514 -31.20 -11.95 0.87
CA THR A 514 -30.70 -12.50 2.13
C THR A 514 -29.17 -12.29 2.28
N PRO A 515 -28.63 -12.28 3.51
CA PRO A 515 -27.18 -12.19 3.72
C PRO A 515 -26.37 -13.30 3.00
N ASN A 516 -26.90 -14.51 2.94
CA ASN A 516 -26.28 -15.62 2.20
C ASN A 516 -26.21 -15.33 0.69
N GLU A 517 -27.31 -14.88 0.08
CA GLU A 517 -27.34 -14.53 -1.35
C GLU A 517 -26.39 -13.39 -1.69
N ILE A 518 -26.31 -12.37 -0.82
CA ILE A 518 -25.34 -11.27 -0.95
C ILE A 518 -23.91 -11.83 -0.91
N THR A 519 -23.60 -12.68 0.07
CA THR A 519 -22.27 -13.28 0.21
C THR A 519 -21.89 -14.09 -1.01
N GLN A 520 -22.79 -14.94 -1.51
CA GLN A 520 -22.57 -15.72 -2.73
C GLN A 520 -22.39 -14.83 -3.97
N LEU A 521 -23.17 -13.75 -4.09
CA LEU A 521 -23.04 -12.79 -5.18
C LEU A 521 -21.66 -12.12 -5.18
N LEU A 522 -21.22 -11.64 -4.02
CA LEU A 522 -19.91 -10.99 -3.87
C LEU A 522 -18.75 -11.97 -4.11
N LEU A 523 -18.83 -13.19 -3.57
CA LEU A 523 -17.81 -14.22 -3.78
C LEU A 523 -17.73 -14.67 -5.24
N LYS A 524 -18.88 -14.85 -5.90
CA LYS A 524 -18.91 -15.17 -7.34
C LYS A 524 -18.29 -14.05 -8.16
N ALA A 525 -18.59 -12.79 -7.84
CA ALA A 525 -17.98 -11.64 -8.51
C ALA A 525 -16.46 -11.57 -8.28
N ALA A 526 -15.98 -11.93 -7.08
CA ALA A 526 -14.56 -11.97 -6.74
C ALA A 526 -13.81 -13.16 -7.39
N ASN A 527 -14.44 -14.34 -7.51
CA ASN A 527 -13.80 -15.58 -7.98
C ASN A 527 -13.81 -15.77 -9.50
N GLN A 528 -14.55 -14.96 -10.27
CA GLN A 528 -14.53 -15.00 -11.74
C GLN A 528 -13.26 -14.38 -12.37
N ARG A 529 -12.14 -14.35 -11.61
CA ARG A 529 -10.85 -13.66 -11.76
C ARG A 529 -10.75 -12.42 -10.85
N PRO A 530 -9.64 -12.20 -10.13
CA PRO A 530 -9.44 -11.10 -9.16
C PRO A 530 -9.53 -9.67 -9.76
N TYR A 531 -9.85 -9.57 -11.06
CA TYR A 531 -9.99 -8.35 -11.84
C TYR A 531 -11.43 -7.85 -12.01
N ARG A 532 -12.46 -8.63 -11.63
CA ARG A 532 -13.83 -8.43 -12.15
C ARG A 532 -14.88 -7.85 -11.21
N MET A 533 -14.55 -7.42 -9.99
CA MET A 533 -15.42 -6.44 -9.31
C MET A 533 -15.36 -5.03 -9.96
N LEU A 534 -14.60 -4.87 -11.06
CA LEU A 534 -14.18 -3.58 -11.60
C LEU A 534 -14.70 -3.26 -13.01
N VAL A 535 -15.58 -4.10 -13.56
CA VAL A 535 -16.25 -3.77 -14.82
C VAL A 535 -17.67 -4.28 -14.73
N GLY A 536 -18.62 -3.35 -14.56
CA GLY A 536 -20.03 -3.65 -14.65
C GLY A 536 -20.34 -4.32 -15.98
N GLN A 537 -21.11 -5.42 -15.93
CA GLN A 537 -21.96 -5.81 -17.04
C GLN A 537 -23.35 -6.09 -16.49
N ASP A 538 -24.30 -5.39 -17.10
CA ASP A 538 -25.75 -5.60 -17.17
C ASP A 538 -26.38 -6.48 -16.08
N LEU A 539 -26.91 -5.78 -15.07
CA LEU A 539 -28.02 -6.26 -14.23
C LEU A 539 -29.35 -6.02 -14.95
#